data_AF-A0A430CW33-F1
#
_entry.id   AF-A0A430CW33-F1
#
_cell.length_a   1.000
_cell.length_b   1.000
_cell.length_c   1.000
_cell.angle_alpha   90.00
_cell.angle_beta   90.00
_cell.angle_gamma   90.00
#
_symmetry.space_group_name_H-M   'P 1'
#
loop_
_entity.id
_entity.type
_entity.pdbx_description
1 polymer ?
#
loop_
_entity_poly.entity_id
_entity_poly.type
_entity_poly.pdbx_seq_one_letter_code
_entity_poly.pdbx_strand_id
1 'polypeptide(L)'
;MRDLLFLAHRVPFPPDRGDKIRSYHILRHLSRDWRIHLCTFGESEADLNPPPAFTDLLASCRIVRRSKSMPLAAFQALATGAPVSLTAFAHPEMAKAVRQVRRNGVAAAYIFSGQMAQYAGEEPTIMDMVDVDSAKFDALAERAGVAKRLILRREARRLGAFERRVAAGMDATLFVSEAEAALFRAGGGEGRVMAVENGIDASVYDPAIVTPVAEPGPLIVFTGQMDYQPNIDAVTHFAEAILPQVRKAHPTARFAIVGRAPTPGVRRLAGEDVIVTGEVPDTRIWLAAAAVCVAPLTLARGIQNKVLEAMAMARPIVASRAAAEGIDHGGTIAVAAGDLDLADKLIAALKDPTTNSAARARVLDRYDWSARLAPLDLLLKDIAA
;
A
#
# COMPACT_ATOMS: atom_id res chain seq x y z
N MET A 1 -10.31 21.54 17.75
CA MET A 1 -9.32 20.60 17.18
C MET A 1 -7.95 21.00 17.68
N ARG A 2 -7.14 20.05 18.15
CA ARG A 2 -5.76 20.27 18.60
C ARG A 2 -4.81 20.22 17.41
N ASP A 3 -3.64 20.83 17.54
CA ASP A 3 -2.63 20.86 16.48
C ASP A 3 -1.71 19.62 16.57
N LEU A 4 -1.54 18.94 15.43
CA LEU A 4 -0.71 17.74 15.27
C LEU A 4 0.43 18.03 14.29
N LEU A 5 1.67 17.73 14.68
CA LEU A 5 2.79 17.75 13.75
C LEU A 5 2.84 16.42 12.97
N PHE A 6 2.68 16.47 11.65
CA PHE A 6 2.86 15.31 10.78
C PHE A 6 4.20 15.41 10.04
N LEU A 7 5.09 14.45 10.26
CA LEU A 7 6.38 14.36 9.56
C LEU A 7 6.34 13.25 8.53
N ALA A 8 6.72 13.55 7.28
CA ALA A 8 6.81 12.54 6.23
C ALA A 8 8.09 12.70 5.43
N HIS A 9 8.72 11.57 5.06
CA HIS A 9 9.92 11.61 4.23
C HIS A 9 9.62 11.99 2.76
N ARG A 10 8.35 11.97 2.34
CA ARG A 10 7.85 12.33 1.01
C ARG A 10 6.47 12.96 1.13
N VAL A 11 6.13 13.88 0.22
CA VAL A 11 4.78 14.47 0.13
C VAL A 11 3.74 13.34 -0.01
N PRO A 12 2.76 13.23 0.92
CA PRO A 12 1.70 12.22 0.88
C PRO A 12 0.67 12.42 -0.26
N PHE A 13 1.06 12.97 -1.41
CA PHE A 13 0.14 13.24 -2.52
C PHE A 13 0.88 13.27 -3.87
N PRO A 14 0.23 12.88 -4.99
CA PRO A 14 -0.99 12.05 -5.02
C PRO A 14 -0.74 10.66 -4.42
N PRO A 15 -1.78 9.94 -3.94
CA PRO A 15 -1.65 8.59 -3.39
C PRO A 15 -1.49 7.55 -4.50
N ASP A 16 -0.38 7.62 -5.24
CA ASP A 16 -0.09 6.78 -6.42
C ASP A 16 1.00 5.73 -6.19
N ARG A 17 1.64 5.76 -5.02
CA ARG A 17 2.72 4.88 -4.60
C ARG A 17 2.49 4.39 -3.19
N GLY A 18 2.88 3.16 -2.85
CA GLY A 18 2.58 2.52 -1.56
C GLY A 18 2.85 3.38 -0.31
N ASP A 19 3.99 4.07 -0.25
CA ASP A 19 4.33 5.00 0.84
C ASP A 19 3.44 6.26 0.85
N LYS A 20 3.15 6.84 -0.32
CA LYS A 20 2.22 7.97 -0.46
C LYS A 20 0.78 7.59 -0.14
N ILE A 21 0.32 6.41 -0.57
CA ILE A 21 -1.03 5.88 -0.28
C ILE A 21 -1.23 5.78 1.23
N ARG A 22 -0.35 5.07 1.94
CA ARG A 22 -0.47 4.90 3.39
C ARG A 22 -0.44 6.24 4.12
N SER A 23 0.59 7.06 3.87
CA SER A 23 0.73 8.35 4.55
C SER A 23 -0.41 9.31 4.23
N TYR A 24 -0.96 9.30 3.00
CA TYR A 24 -2.13 10.08 2.61
C TYR A 24 -3.37 9.68 3.40
N HIS A 25 -3.68 8.39 3.45
CA HIS A 25 -4.90 7.92 4.11
C HIS A 25 -4.83 8.09 5.63
N ILE A 26 -3.66 7.92 6.23
CA ILE A 26 -3.44 8.27 7.63
C ILE A 26 -3.66 9.77 7.82
N LEU A 27 -3.01 10.62 7.03
CA LEU A 27 -3.14 12.08 7.16
C LEU A 27 -4.60 12.54 7.01
N ARG A 28 -5.31 12.03 6.00
CA ARG A 28 -6.74 12.31 5.75
C ARG A 28 -7.63 11.82 6.89
N HIS A 29 -7.30 10.68 7.50
CA HIS A 29 -8.03 10.18 8.66
C HIS A 29 -7.82 11.09 9.88
N LEU A 30 -6.57 11.48 10.14
CA LEU A 30 -6.20 12.36 11.25
C LEU A 30 -6.75 13.78 11.10
N SER A 31 -6.85 14.30 9.87
CA SER A 31 -7.38 15.65 9.62
C SER A 31 -8.86 15.82 9.98
N ARG A 32 -9.57 14.74 10.34
CA ARG A 32 -10.95 14.79 10.84
C ARG A 32 -11.05 15.40 12.23
N ASP A 33 -10.07 15.10 13.09
CA ASP A 33 -10.08 15.49 14.51
C ASP A 33 -8.93 16.46 14.87
N TRP A 34 -7.91 16.53 14.02
CA TRP A 34 -6.68 17.28 14.25
C TRP A 34 -6.43 18.35 13.19
N ARG A 35 -5.86 19.48 13.63
CA ARG A 35 -5.28 20.49 12.75
C ARG A 35 -3.88 20.05 12.35
N ILE A 36 -3.73 19.56 11.12
CA ILE A 36 -2.47 18.94 10.68
C ILE A 36 -1.46 19.98 10.22
N HIS A 37 -0.29 19.99 10.84
CA HIS A 37 0.89 20.71 10.37
C HIS A 37 1.87 19.74 9.70
N LEU A 38 1.90 19.72 8.37
CA LEU A 38 2.76 18.82 7.61
C LEU A 38 4.16 19.42 7.42
N CYS A 39 5.21 18.69 7.80
CA CYS A 39 6.59 18.94 7.37
C CYS A 39 7.11 17.73 6.57
N THR A 40 7.49 17.96 5.32
CA THR A 40 7.81 16.86 4.39
C THR A 40 8.88 17.23 3.35
N PHE A 41 9.46 16.23 2.70
CA PHE A 41 10.35 16.46 1.56
C PHE A 41 9.63 16.30 0.21
N GLY A 42 10.00 17.14 -0.75
CA GLY A 42 9.57 17.05 -2.16
C GLY A 42 10.76 16.81 -3.10
N GLU A 43 10.55 16.03 -4.15
CA GLU A 43 11.58 15.72 -5.16
C GLU A 43 11.26 16.32 -6.53
N SER A 44 9.98 16.42 -6.87
CA SER A 44 9.48 16.99 -8.13
C SER A 44 8.83 18.37 -7.94
N GLU A 45 8.62 19.10 -9.04
CA GLU A 45 7.84 20.35 -9.01
C GLU A 45 6.39 20.11 -8.56
N ALA A 46 5.82 18.96 -8.93
CA ALA A 46 4.48 18.57 -8.50
C ALA A 46 4.42 18.32 -6.98
N ASP A 47 5.46 17.73 -6.38
CA ASP A 47 5.54 17.58 -4.93
C ASP A 47 5.62 18.94 -4.22
N LEU A 48 6.33 19.91 -4.81
CA LEU A 48 6.54 21.21 -4.18
C LEU A 48 5.34 22.14 -4.28
N ASN A 49 4.43 21.87 -5.21
CA ASN A 49 3.21 22.64 -5.44
C ASN A 49 1.99 21.69 -5.45
N PRO A 50 1.66 21.06 -4.32
CA PRO A 50 0.52 20.15 -4.27
C PRO A 50 -0.79 20.94 -4.46
N PRO A 51 -1.84 20.30 -5.00
CA PRO A 51 -3.09 20.98 -5.33
C PRO A 51 -3.90 21.36 -4.07
N PRO A 52 -4.86 22.32 -4.19
CA PRO A 52 -5.76 22.72 -3.11
C PRO A 52 -6.46 21.54 -2.44
N ALA A 53 -6.92 20.56 -3.23
CA ALA A 53 -7.58 19.35 -2.74
C ALA A 53 -6.76 18.57 -1.68
N PHE A 54 -5.43 18.73 -1.67
CA PHE A 54 -4.56 18.18 -0.62
C PHE A 54 -4.25 19.21 0.45
N THR A 55 -3.92 20.46 0.08
CA THR A 55 -3.51 21.48 1.06
C THR A 55 -4.64 21.93 1.98
N ASP A 56 -5.89 21.83 1.52
CA ASP A 56 -7.08 22.18 2.31
C ASP A 56 -7.30 21.23 3.50
N LEU A 57 -6.64 20.06 3.51
CA LEU A 57 -6.61 19.13 4.65
C LEU A 57 -5.63 19.60 5.75
N LEU A 58 -4.81 20.63 5.50
CA LEU A 58 -3.66 21.00 6.32
C LEU A 58 -3.84 22.39 6.93
N ALA A 59 -3.55 22.52 8.23
CA ALA A 59 -3.42 23.81 8.89
C ALA A 59 -2.16 24.57 8.43
N SER A 60 -1.08 23.84 8.12
CA SER A 60 0.09 24.38 7.42
C SER A 60 0.87 23.28 6.72
N CYS A 61 1.54 23.61 5.61
CA CYS A 61 2.39 22.69 4.87
C CYS A 61 3.79 23.30 4.66
N ARG A 62 4.84 22.58 5.05
CA ARG A 62 6.24 22.92 4.81
C ARG A 62 6.91 21.81 4.01
N ILE A 63 7.26 22.12 2.77
CA ILE A 63 7.90 21.18 1.85
C ILE A 63 9.34 21.63 1.62
N VAL A 64 10.29 20.77 1.99
CA VAL A 64 11.72 21.00 1.79
C VAL A 64 12.18 20.21 0.57
N ARG A 65 12.83 20.86 -0.40
CA ARG A 65 13.36 20.13 -1.56
C ARG A 65 14.49 19.19 -1.12
N ARG A 66 14.38 17.91 -1.47
CA ARG A 66 15.46 16.94 -1.26
C ARG A 66 16.50 17.08 -2.39
N SER A 67 17.66 17.64 -2.06
CA SER A 67 18.74 17.90 -3.03
C SER A 67 20.03 17.12 -2.77
N LYS A 68 20.15 16.47 -1.60
CA LYS A 68 21.39 15.78 -1.20
C LYS A 68 21.60 14.50 -2.02
N SER A 69 22.76 14.38 -2.66
CA SER A 69 23.14 13.20 -3.42
C SER A 69 23.49 12.02 -2.51
N MET A 70 23.26 10.79 -2.99
CA MET A 70 23.58 9.57 -2.25
C MET A 70 25.08 9.42 -1.92
N PRO A 71 26.04 9.76 -2.81
CA PRO A 71 27.46 9.72 -2.47
C PRO A 71 27.82 10.65 -1.31
N LEU A 72 27.27 11.87 -1.30
CA LEU A 72 27.49 12.82 -0.21
C LEU A 72 26.87 12.32 1.10
N ALA A 73 25.66 11.77 1.06
CA ALA A 73 25.02 11.15 2.22
C ALA A 73 25.85 9.98 2.77
N ALA A 74 26.38 9.13 1.90
CA ALA A 74 27.23 7.99 2.29
C ALA A 74 28.54 8.46 2.94
N PHE A 75 29.20 9.48 2.38
CA PHE A 75 30.39 10.07 2.98
C PHE A 75 30.10 10.62 4.39
N GLN A 76 29.01 11.38 4.56
CA GLN A 76 28.58 11.89 5.86
C GLN A 76 28.26 10.77 6.85
N ALA A 77 27.62 9.68 6.39
CA ALA A 77 27.29 8.53 7.23
C ALA A 77 28.54 7.79 7.73
N LEU A 78 29.58 7.69 6.90
CA LEU A 78 30.87 7.15 7.30
C LEU A 78 31.55 8.04 8.34
N ALA A 79 31.59 9.35 8.11
CA ALA A 79 32.21 10.32 9.02
C ALA A 79 31.51 10.41 10.39
N THR A 80 30.18 10.26 10.43
CA THR A 80 29.38 10.39 11.66
C THR A 80 29.06 9.07 12.34
N GLY A 81 29.34 7.93 11.69
CA GLY A 81 28.91 6.62 12.17
C GLY A 81 27.39 6.38 12.08
N ALA A 82 26.64 7.28 11.45
CA ALA A 82 25.20 7.18 11.27
C ALA A 82 24.82 6.18 10.15
N PRO A 83 23.55 5.75 10.09
CA PRO A 83 22.96 5.15 8.89
C PRO A 83 22.93 6.15 7.73
N VAL A 84 23.15 5.67 6.50
CA VAL A 84 23.05 6.46 5.27
C VAL A 84 21.64 7.02 5.08
N SER A 85 20.62 6.28 5.50
CA SER A 85 19.23 6.75 5.43
C SER A 85 19.04 8.05 6.24
N LEU A 86 19.64 8.19 7.42
CA LEU A 86 19.52 9.41 8.22
C LEU A 86 20.23 10.59 7.56
N THR A 87 21.48 10.40 7.13
CA THR A 87 22.24 11.48 6.50
C THR A 87 21.65 11.90 5.17
N ALA A 88 21.02 10.98 4.42
CA ALA A 88 20.31 11.29 3.18
C ALA A 88 19.10 12.23 3.39
N PHE A 89 18.48 12.20 4.57
CA PHE A 89 17.33 13.03 4.91
C PHE A 89 17.66 14.17 5.90
N ALA A 90 18.88 14.22 6.44
CA ALA A 90 19.33 15.32 7.30
C ALA A 90 19.44 16.65 6.54
N HIS A 91 18.51 17.57 6.82
CA HIS A 91 18.41 18.90 6.22
C HIS A 91 18.18 20.00 7.28
N PRO A 92 18.97 21.11 7.27
CA PRO A 92 18.80 22.22 8.23
C PRO A 92 17.45 22.92 8.13
N GLU A 93 16.95 23.18 6.91
CA GLU A 93 15.62 23.81 6.73
C GLU A 93 14.48 22.93 7.26
N MET A 94 14.60 21.59 7.17
CA MET A 94 13.60 20.70 7.77
C MET A 94 13.62 20.84 9.29
N ALA A 95 14.80 20.80 9.90
CA ALA A 95 14.93 21.00 11.34
C ALA A 95 14.39 22.37 11.80
N LYS A 96 14.61 23.41 11.00
CA LYS A 96 14.08 24.77 11.25
C LYS A 96 12.55 24.81 11.14
N ALA A 97 11.98 24.22 10.09
CA ALA A 97 10.54 24.15 9.87
C ALA A 97 9.83 23.42 11.01
N VAL A 98 10.36 22.25 11.40
CA VAL A 98 9.82 21.45 12.51
C VAL A 98 9.88 22.23 13.84
N ARG A 99 11.01 22.87 14.15
CA ARG A 99 11.11 23.73 15.35
C ARG A 99 10.13 24.90 15.32
N GLN A 100 9.89 25.50 14.16
CA GLN A 100 8.94 26.61 14.03
C GLN A 100 7.50 26.14 14.30
N VAL A 101 7.10 25.00 13.76
CA VAL A 101 5.76 24.42 14.02
C VAL A 101 5.60 24.11 15.51
N ARG A 102 6.59 23.46 16.14
CA ARG A 102 6.54 23.16 17.58
C ARG A 102 6.42 24.41 18.46
N ARG A 103 7.13 25.49 18.11
CA ARG A 103 7.04 26.77 18.85
C ARG A 103 5.64 27.39 18.81
N ASN A 104 4.83 27.06 17.80
CA ASN A 104 3.45 27.52 17.70
C ASN A 104 2.48 26.67 18.55
N GLY A 105 2.98 25.64 19.23
CA GLY A 105 2.20 24.72 20.04
C GLY A 105 1.65 23.56 19.21
N VAL A 106 2.15 22.36 19.48
CA VAL A 106 1.55 21.10 18.99
C VAL A 106 1.29 20.21 20.19
N ALA A 107 0.16 19.50 20.18
CA ALA A 107 -0.21 18.61 21.28
C ALA A 107 0.36 17.20 21.10
N ALA A 108 0.65 16.78 19.87
CA ALA A 108 1.27 15.50 19.56
C ALA A 108 1.94 15.54 18.18
N ALA A 109 2.72 14.49 17.87
CA ALA A 109 3.30 14.27 16.56
C ALA A 109 3.00 12.88 15.99
N TYR A 110 2.87 12.81 14.66
CA TYR A 110 2.87 11.56 13.90
C TYR A 110 4.06 11.58 12.95
N ILE A 111 4.99 10.64 13.11
CA ILE A 111 6.21 10.56 12.31
C ILE A 111 6.13 9.35 11.39
N PHE A 112 6.09 9.61 10.09
CA PHE A 112 6.04 8.59 9.05
C PHE A 112 7.42 8.38 8.41
N SER A 113 7.88 7.12 8.42
CA SER A 113 9.21 6.62 8.03
C SER A 113 10.33 6.89 9.05
N GLY A 114 11.12 5.85 9.33
CA GLY A 114 12.25 5.88 10.28
C GLY A 114 13.24 7.02 10.05
N GLN A 115 13.42 7.46 8.81
CA GLN A 115 14.30 8.58 8.47
C GLN A 115 13.86 9.89 9.10
N MET A 116 12.56 10.09 9.29
CA MET A 116 12.00 11.31 9.87
C MET A 116 12.11 11.36 11.39
N ALA A 117 12.37 10.22 12.05
CA ALA A 117 12.53 10.14 13.50
C ALA A 117 13.71 10.99 14.02
N GLN A 118 14.68 11.34 13.16
CA GLN A 118 15.74 12.30 13.51
C GLN A 118 15.22 13.71 13.83
N TYR A 119 13.97 14.00 13.51
CA TYR A 119 13.28 15.25 13.79
C TYR A 119 12.24 15.12 14.91
N ALA A 120 12.21 14.00 15.63
CA ALA A 120 11.34 13.82 16.80
C ALA A 120 11.59 14.90 17.88
N GLY A 121 10.61 15.08 18.76
CA GLY A 121 10.62 16.07 19.82
C GLY A 121 10.29 15.43 21.16
N GLU A 122 9.81 16.24 22.09
CA GLU A 122 9.40 15.79 23.44
C GLU A 122 7.88 15.65 23.56
N GLU A 123 7.13 16.13 22.56
CA GLU A 123 5.69 15.93 22.51
C GLU A 123 5.32 14.45 22.38
N PRO A 124 4.13 14.05 22.85
CA PRO A 124 3.64 12.69 22.63
C PRO A 124 3.66 12.34 21.14
N THR A 125 4.30 11.24 20.80
CA THR A 125 4.66 10.91 19.42
C THR A 125 4.31 9.48 19.06
N ILE A 126 3.60 9.33 17.95
CA ILE A 126 3.39 8.05 17.27
C ILE A 126 4.38 7.94 16.12
N MET A 127 5.14 6.85 16.10
CA MET A 127 6.14 6.56 15.08
C MET A 127 5.66 5.45 14.16
N ASP A 128 5.39 5.76 12.89
CA ASP A 128 5.09 4.75 11.86
C ASP A 128 6.36 4.40 11.09
N MET A 129 6.99 3.30 11.50
CA MET A 129 8.18 2.76 10.85
C MET A 129 7.85 2.14 9.49
N VAL A 130 6.58 1.81 9.25
CA VAL A 130 6.09 1.05 8.10
C VAL A 130 6.65 -0.38 8.09
N ASP A 131 7.95 -0.54 7.89
CA ASP A 131 8.65 -1.82 7.85
C ASP A 131 9.92 -1.77 8.73
N VAL A 132 10.50 -2.93 9.01
CA VAL A 132 11.83 -3.03 9.61
C VAL A 132 12.90 -2.85 8.53
N ASP A 133 13.28 -1.61 8.24
CA ASP A 133 14.23 -1.30 7.16
C ASP A 133 15.61 -1.94 7.40
N SER A 134 16.05 -2.06 8.66
CA SER A 134 17.28 -2.78 8.99
C SER A 134 17.28 -4.25 8.54
N ALA A 135 16.15 -4.95 8.67
CA ALA A 135 16.01 -6.33 8.24
C ALA A 135 16.07 -6.47 6.71
N LYS A 136 15.54 -5.48 5.97
CA LYS A 136 15.68 -5.44 4.50
C LYS A 136 17.16 -5.33 4.09
N PHE A 137 17.95 -4.51 4.78
CA PHE A 137 19.39 -4.41 4.52
C PHE A 137 20.13 -5.71 4.81
N ASP A 138 19.79 -6.41 5.89
CA ASP A 138 20.38 -7.72 6.20
C ASP A 138 20.03 -8.77 5.13
N ALA A 139 18.77 -8.88 4.72
CA ALA A 139 18.35 -9.80 3.66
C ALA A 139 19.04 -9.50 2.30
N LEU A 140 19.24 -8.22 1.98
CA LEU A 140 20.02 -7.81 0.80
C LEU A 140 21.51 -8.18 0.95
N ALA A 141 22.06 -8.15 2.16
CA ALA A 141 23.45 -8.47 2.42
C ALA A 141 23.75 -9.95 2.19
N GLU A 142 22.81 -10.85 2.50
CA GLU A 142 22.95 -12.30 2.28
C GLU A 142 23.12 -12.66 0.81
N ARG A 143 22.48 -11.89 -0.09
CA ARG A 143 22.52 -12.11 -1.55
C ARG A 143 23.64 -11.32 -2.24
N ALA A 144 24.41 -10.53 -1.48
CA ALA A 144 25.42 -9.63 -2.03
C ALA A 144 26.83 -10.25 -2.05
N GLY A 145 27.64 -9.80 -3.01
CA GLY A 145 29.08 -10.06 -3.02
C GLY A 145 29.79 -9.47 -1.79
N VAL A 146 31.02 -9.91 -1.52
CA VAL A 146 31.74 -9.69 -0.25
C VAL A 146 31.79 -8.22 0.18
N ALA A 147 32.22 -7.31 -0.71
CA ALA A 147 32.36 -5.89 -0.38
C ALA A 147 31.00 -5.23 -0.09
N LYS A 148 30.01 -5.46 -0.95
CA LYS A 148 28.64 -4.92 -0.78
C LYS A 148 27.97 -5.48 0.48
N ARG A 149 28.21 -6.76 0.81
CA ARG A 149 27.71 -7.40 2.03
C ARG A 149 28.22 -6.71 3.30
N LEU A 150 29.49 -6.30 3.35
CA LEU A 150 30.04 -5.59 4.51
C LEU A 150 29.34 -4.23 4.71
N ILE A 151 29.11 -3.49 3.62
CA ILE A 151 28.41 -2.20 3.65
C ILE A 151 26.98 -2.39 4.14
N LEU A 152 26.24 -3.35 3.56
CA LEU A 152 24.84 -3.60 3.90
C LEU A 152 24.68 -4.08 5.36
N ARG A 153 25.56 -4.96 5.85
CA ARG A 153 25.56 -5.36 7.28
C ARG A 153 25.88 -4.23 8.23
N ARG A 154 26.79 -3.31 7.85
CA ARG A 154 27.03 -2.09 8.64
C ARG A 154 25.74 -1.27 8.72
N GLU A 155 25.09 -1.05 7.58
CA GLU A 155 23.86 -0.28 7.51
C GLU A 155 22.74 -0.92 8.34
N ALA A 156 22.51 -2.22 8.18
CA ALA A 156 21.52 -2.96 8.96
C ALA A 156 21.75 -2.82 10.48
N ARG A 157 22.99 -3.01 10.95
CA ARG A 157 23.31 -2.88 12.39
C ARG A 157 23.08 -1.46 12.91
N ARG A 158 23.55 -0.45 12.15
CA ARG A 158 23.45 0.96 12.57
C ARG A 158 22.00 1.43 12.55
N LEU A 159 21.25 1.03 11.52
CA LEU A 159 19.84 1.37 11.39
C LEU A 159 19.01 0.65 12.45
N GLY A 160 19.23 -0.64 12.69
CA GLY A 160 18.52 -1.38 13.73
C GLY A 160 18.78 -0.83 15.13
N ALA A 161 20.01 -0.38 15.42
CA ALA A 161 20.32 0.29 16.68
C ALA A 161 19.65 1.68 16.80
N PHE A 162 19.41 2.35 15.68
CA PHE A 162 18.65 3.61 15.64
C PHE A 162 17.16 3.36 15.81
N GLU A 163 16.57 2.43 15.05
CA GLU A 163 15.15 2.07 15.11
C GLU A 163 14.73 1.67 16.53
N ARG A 164 15.51 0.81 17.21
CA ARG A 164 15.26 0.45 18.61
C ARG A 164 15.29 1.63 19.57
N ARG A 165 16.28 2.52 19.40
CA ARG A 165 16.40 3.71 20.24
C ARG A 165 15.23 4.67 20.04
N VAL A 166 14.80 4.84 18.79
CA VAL A 166 13.61 5.63 18.47
C VAL A 166 12.41 4.99 19.15
N ALA A 167 12.14 3.70 18.92
CA ALA A 167 10.96 3.03 19.47
C ALA A 167 10.86 3.14 20.99
N ALA A 168 11.98 3.05 21.71
CA ALA A 168 12.05 3.19 23.16
C ALA A 168 11.65 4.60 23.68
N GLY A 169 11.74 5.63 22.83
CA GLY A 169 11.40 7.01 23.18
C GLY A 169 10.04 7.49 22.64
N MET A 170 9.25 6.61 22.00
CA MET A 170 7.95 6.97 21.40
C MET A 170 6.82 6.34 22.20
N ASP A 171 5.66 6.98 22.23
CA ASP A 171 4.47 6.47 22.92
C ASP A 171 3.89 5.23 22.23
N ALA A 172 4.03 5.16 20.90
CA ALA A 172 3.72 3.99 20.11
C ALA A 172 4.58 3.91 18.84
N THR A 173 4.94 2.68 18.45
CA THR A 173 5.62 2.39 17.19
C THR A 173 4.78 1.45 16.34
N LEU A 174 4.45 1.87 15.12
CA LEU A 174 3.57 1.18 14.19
C LEU A 174 4.35 0.54 13.03
N PHE A 175 3.88 -0.64 12.62
CA PHE A 175 4.33 -1.36 11.44
C PHE A 175 3.14 -1.74 10.54
N VAL A 176 3.39 -2.00 9.26
CA VAL A 176 2.35 -2.29 8.26
C VAL A 176 1.74 -3.69 8.41
N SER A 177 2.35 -4.57 9.19
CA SER A 177 1.84 -5.92 9.44
C SER A 177 2.30 -6.46 10.78
N GLU A 178 1.59 -7.47 11.29
CA GLU A 178 2.00 -8.16 12.52
C GLU A 178 3.30 -8.93 12.32
N ALA A 179 3.60 -9.40 11.10
CA ALA A 179 4.88 -10.03 10.80
C ALA A 179 6.06 -9.05 10.98
N GLU A 180 5.92 -7.81 10.50
CA GLU A 180 6.93 -6.75 10.69
C GLU A 180 7.03 -6.33 12.17
N ALA A 181 5.89 -6.15 12.85
CA ALA A 181 5.88 -5.82 14.27
C ALA A 181 6.54 -6.93 15.12
N ALA A 182 6.24 -8.20 14.85
CA ALA A 182 6.85 -9.34 15.52
C ALA A 182 8.35 -9.46 15.22
N LEU A 183 8.76 -9.22 13.97
CA LEU A 183 10.17 -9.19 13.58
C LEU A 183 10.93 -8.11 14.36
N PHE A 184 10.35 -6.92 14.50
CA PHE A 184 10.95 -5.84 15.27
C PHE A 184 11.09 -6.17 16.76
N ARG A 185 10.02 -6.71 17.38
CA ARG A 185 10.06 -7.15 18.79
C ARG A 185 11.12 -8.24 19.01
N ALA A 186 11.18 -9.24 18.13
CA ALA A 186 12.20 -10.30 18.18
C ALA A 186 13.62 -9.75 18.01
N GLY A 187 13.78 -8.66 17.24
CA GLY A 187 15.04 -7.92 17.07
C GLY A 187 15.44 -7.02 18.25
N GLY A 188 14.74 -7.10 19.39
CA GLY A 188 14.99 -6.32 20.60
C GLY A 188 14.29 -4.95 20.62
N GLY A 189 13.25 -4.75 19.80
CA GLY A 189 12.41 -3.56 19.87
C GLY A 189 11.61 -3.50 21.17
N GLU A 190 11.75 -2.40 21.91
CA GLU A 190 11.04 -2.13 23.16
C GLU A 190 9.91 -1.11 22.94
N GLY A 191 9.06 -0.92 23.95
CA GLY A 191 7.94 0.02 23.92
C GLY A 191 6.65 -0.56 23.35
N ARG A 192 5.67 0.30 23.09
CA ARG A 192 4.34 -0.09 22.55
C ARG A 192 4.43 -0.30 21.04
N VAL A 193 4.85 -1.50 20.63
CA VAL A 193 4.97 -1.90 19.21
C VAL A 193 3.70 -2.59 18.74
N MET A 194 3.13 -2.15 17.62
CA MET A 194 1.92 -2.76 17.06
C MET A 194 1.81 -2.67 15.54
N ALA A 195 0.94 -3.49 14.97
CA ALA A 195 0.61 -3.48 13.55
C ALA A 195 -0.62 -2.63 13.25
N VAL A 196 -0.51 -1.79 12.23
CA VAL A 196 -1.63 -1.08 11.59
C VAL A 196 -1.50 -1.34 10.10
N GLU A 197 -2.33 -2.23 9.57
CA GLU A 197 -2.29 -2.64 8.17
C GLU A 197 -2.77 -1.54 7.23
N ASN A 198 -2.35 -1.62 5.96
CA ASN A 198 -2.94 -0.78 4.93
C ASN A 198 -4.39 -1.19 4.67
N GLY A 199 -5.23 -0.19 4.40
CA GLY A 199 -6.62 -0.40 3.98
C GLY A 199 -6.81 -0.24 2.47
N ILE A 200 -8.06 -0.41 2.06
CA ILE A 200 -8.59 -0.01 0.76
C ILE A 200 -9.56 1.16 0.97
N ASP A 201 -9.61 2.10 0.02
CA ASP A 201 -10.59 3.19 0.07
C ASP A 201 -11.92 2.70 -0.52
N ALA A 202 -12.81 2.19 0.31
CA ALA A 202 -14.10 1.66 -0.14
C ALA A 202 -15.07 2.76 -0.59
N SER A 203 -14.76 4.04 -0.30
CA SER A 203 -15.48 5.19 -0.86
C SER A 203 -15.06 5.48 -2.30
N VAL A 204 -13.83 5.11 -2.69
CA VAL A 204 -13.35 5.16 -4.08
C VAL A 204 -13.80 3.92 -4.84
N TYR A 205 -13.72 2.73 -4.22
CA TYR A 205 -14.21 1.47 -4.79
C TYR A 205 -15.65 1.18 -4.34
N ASP A 206 -16.58 2.03 -4.79
CA ASP A 206 -18.01 1.89 -4.53
C ASP A 206 -18.78 1.63 -5.84
N PRO A 207 -19.51 0.50 -5.96
CA PRO A 207 -20.32 0.25 -7.15
C PRO A 207 -21.44 1.28 -7.36
N ALA A 208 -21.85 2.03 -6.34
CA ALA A 208 -22.91 3.04 -6.44
C ALA A 208 -22.48 4.32 -7.17
N ILE A 209 -21.18 4.60 -7.27
CA ILE A 209 -20.64 5.83 -7.88
C ILE A 209 -19.92 5.57 -9.21
N VAL A 210 -19.94 4.32 -9.70
CA VAL A 210 -19.18 3.88 -10.86
C VAL A 210 -20.13 3.35 -11.93
N THR A 211 -20.09 3.99 -13.10
CA THR A 211 -20.80 3.48 -14.27
C THR A 211 -19.94 2.40 -14.95
N PRO A 212 -20.45 1.17 -15.13
CA PRO A 212 -19.71 0.09 -15.78
C PRO A 212 -19.45 0.39 -17.25
N VAL A 213 -18.34 -0.14 -17.79
CA VAL A 213 -18.12 -0.16 -19.24
C VAL A 213 -19.18 -1.04 -19.92
N ALA A 214 -19.64 -0.62 -21.09
CA ALA A 214 -20.57 -1.39 -21.89
C ALA A 214 -19.80 -2.36 -22.80
N GLU A 215 -19.87 -3.66 -22.50
CA GLU A 215 -19.29 -4.73 -23.32
C GLU A 215 -20.36 -5.79 -23.64
N PRO A 216 -20.31 -6.43 -24.81
CA PRO A 216 -21.20 -7.53 -25.14
C PRO A 216 -20.85 -8.79 -24.31
N GLY A 217 -21.86 -9.38 -23.69
CA GLY A 217 -21.75 -10.64 -22.96
C GLY A 217 -21.17 -10.49 -21.55
N PRO A 218 -21.10 -11.59 -20.78
CA PRO A 218 -20.59 -11.55 -19.41
C PRO A 218 -19.06 -11.43 -19.39
N LEU A 219 -18.55 -10.51 -18.58
CA LEU A 219 -17.12 -10.27 -18.45
C LEU A 219 -16.50 -11.02 -17.26
N ILE A 220 -15.43 -11.76 -17.55
CA ILE A 220 -14.45 -12.23 -16.57
C ILE A 220 -13.35 -11.18 -16.52
N VAL A 221 -13.07 -10.59 -15.36
CA VAL A 221 -12.12 -9.46 -15.27
C VAL A 221 -10.92 -9.81 -14.40
N PHE A 222 -9.72 -9.53 -14.91
CA PHE A 222 -8.48 -9.53 -14.14
C PHE A 222 -7.84 -8.15 -14.21
N THR A 223 -7.49 -7.57 -13.05
CA THR A 223 -6.75 -6.31 -12.97
C THR A 223 -5.29 -6.54 -12.55
N GLY A 224 -4.36 -5.73 -13.06
CA GLY A 224 -2.99 -5.74 -12.57
C GLY A 224 -1.99 -5.04 -13.48
N GLN A 225 -0.73 -5.00 -13.05
CA GLN A 225 0.39 -4.49 -13.84
C GLN A 225 0.98 -5.62 -14.71
N MET A 226 1.00 -5.42 -16.03
CA MET A 226 1.22 -6.49 -17.03
C MET A 226 2.66 -6.62 -17.53
N ASP A 227 3.61 -5.94 -16.89
CA ASP A 227 5.06 -6.20 -16.96
C ASP A 227 5.57 -6.92 -15.70
N TYR A 228 4.66 -7.34 -14.82
CA TYR A 228 4.96 -8.15 -13.65
C TYR A 228 4.74 -9.64 -13.94
N GLN A 229 5.81 -10.45 -13.84
CA GLN A 229 5.82 -11.85 -14.27
C GLN A 229 4.65 -12.70 -13.73
N PRO A 230 4.30 -12.67 -12.42
CA PRO A 230 3.16 -13.43 -11.92
C PRO A 230 1.81 -13.05 -12.54
N ASN A 231 1.62 -11.79 -12.93
CA ASN A 231 0.40 -11.36 -13.63
C ASN A 231 0.42 -11.87 -15.08
N ILE A 232 1.57 -11.78 -15.76
CA ILE A 232 1.74 -12.28 -17.14
C ILE A 232 1.43 -13.77 -17.19
N ASP A 233 2.03 -14.56 -16.30
CA ASP A 233 1.82 -16.01 -16.23
C ASP A 233 0.35 -16.34 -15.98
N ALA A 234 -0.30 -15.65 -15.02
CA ALA A 234 -1.69 -15.88 -14.67
C ALA A 234 -2.66 -15.59 -15.83
N VAL A 235 -2.52 -14.45 -16.52
CA VAL A 235 -3.44 -14.09 -17.61
C VAL A 235 -3.21 -14.93 -18.86
N THR A 236 -1.96 -15.32 -19.12
CA THR A 236 -1.60 -16.17 -20.26
C THR A 236 -2.14 -17.58 -20.07
N HIS A 237 -1.86 -18.19 -18.91
CA HIS A 237 -2.38 -19.50 -18.55
C HIS A 237 -3.91 -19.53 -18.53
N PHE A 238 -4.53 -18.50 -17.95
CA PHE A 238 -5.99 -18.41 -17.91
C PHE A 238 -6.60 -18.34 -19.32
N ALA A 239 -6.07 -17.49 -20.20
CA ALA A 239 -6.58 -17.32 -21.55
C ALA A 239 -6.40 -18.58 -22.40
N GLU A 240 -5.27 -19.28 -22.27
CA GLU A 240 -4.92 -20.42 -23.13
C GLU A 240 -5.49 -21.75 -22.63
N ALA A 241 -5.53 -21.98 -21.31
CA ALA A 241 -5.86 -23.29 -20.74
C ALA A 241 -7.26 -23.37 -20.11
N ILE A 242 -7.78 -22.25 -19.57
CA ILE A 242 -8.97 -22.26 -18.70
C ILE A 242 -10.17 -21.62 -19.41
N LEU A 243 -10.00 -20.45 -20.02
CA LEU A 243 -11.06 -19.72 -20.72
C LEU A 243 -11.77 -20.58 -21.79
N PRO A 244 -11.07 -21.41 -22.61
CA PRO A 244 -11.75 -22.26 -23.58
C PRO A 244 -12.73 -23.26 -22.94
N GLN A 245 -12.46 -23.72 -21.71
CA GLN A 245 -13.35 -24.64 -21.00
C GLN A 245 -14.59 -23.90 -20.48
N VAL A 246 -14.40 -22.72 -19.90
CA VAL A 246 -15.50 -21.85 -19.44
C VAL A 246 -16.43 -21.49 -20.61
N ARG A 247 -15.85 -21.18 -21.78
CA ARG A 247 -16.60 -20.80 -23.00
C ARG A 247 -17.39 -21.95 -23.62
N LYS A 248 -17.09 -23.22 -23.33
CA LYS A 248 -17.96 -24.35 -23.74
C LYS A 248 -19.35 -24.25 -23.08
N ALA A 249 -19.40 -23.79 -21.84
CA ALA A 249 -20.66 -23.58 -21.12
C ALA A 249 -21.24 -22.17 -21.35
N HIS A 250 -20.38 -21.16 -21.54
CA HIS A 250 -20.77 -19.76 -21.76
C HIS A 250 -20.10 -19.17 -23.02
N PRO A 251 -20.62 -19.45 -24.24
CA PRO A 251 -19.96 -19.09 -25.50
C PRO A 251 -19.75 -17.60 -25.72
N THR A 252 -20.52 -16.74 -25.04
CA THR A 252 -20.42 -15.28 -25.14
C THR A 252 -19.53 -14.67 -24.05
N ALA A 253 -18.97 -15.46 -23.13
CA ALA A 253 -18.15 -14.94 -22.03
C ALA A 253 -16.80 -14.42 -22.53
N ARG A 254 -16.43 -13.19 -22.13
CA ARG A 254 -15.18 -12.56 -22.56
C ARG A 254 -14.26 -12.33 -21.36
N PHE A 255 -12.96 -12.42 -21.58
CA PHE A 255 -11.94 -12.19 -20.57
C PHE A 255 -11.26 -10.84 -20.77
N ALA A 256 -11.43 -9.92 -19.82
CA ALA A 256 -10.78 -8.61 -19.84
C ALA A 256 -9.52 -8.60 -18.96
N ILE A 257 -8.38 -8.39 -19.60
CA ILE A 257 -7.08 -8.13 -18.99
C ILE A 257 -6.91 -6.62 -18.88
N VAL A 258 -7.16 -6.08 -17.68
CA VAL A 258 -7.22 -4.64 -17.42
C VAL A 258 -5.98 -4.19 -16.68
N GLY A 259 -5.09 -3.43 -17.32
CA GLY A 259 -3.78 -3.22 -16.72
C GLY A 259 -2.73 -2.52 -17.56
N ARG A 260 -1.93 -1.67 -16.89
CA ARG A 260 -0.80 -0.96 -17.48
C ARG A 260 0.29 -1.91 -18.00
N ALA A 261 1.05 -1.42 -18.97
CA ALA A 261 2.28 -2.04 -19.49
C ALA A 261 2.16 -3.51 -19.95
N PRO A 262 1.16 -3.90 -20.78
CA PRO A 262 1.12 -5.25 -21.31
C PRO A 262 2.36 -5.58 -22.10
N THR A 263 2.99 -6.72 -21.86
CA THR A 263 4.11 -7.18 -22.69
C THR A 263 3.63 -7.51 -24.12
N PRO A 264 4.54 -7.61 -25.11
CA PRO A 264 4.18 -8.11 -26.43
C PRO A 264 3.48 -9.48 -26.41
N GLY A 265 3.80 -10.34 -25.44
CA GLY A 265 3.13 -11.62 -25.23
C GLY A 265 1.67 -11.45 -24.84
N VAL A 266 1.41 -10.68 -23.78
CA VAL A 266 0.03 -10.41 -23.31
C VAL A 266 -0.81 -9.72 -24.39
N ARG A 267 -0.24 -8.78 -25.15
CA ARG A 267 -0.95 -8.13 -26.26
C ARG A 267 -1.41 -9.10 -27.35
N ARG A 268 -0.66 -10.19 -27.60
CA ARG A 268 -1.05 -11.21 -28.59
C ARG A 268 -2.23 -12.08 -28.16
N LEU A 269 -2.59 -12.06 -26.86
CA LEU A 269 -3.79 -12.75 -26.38
C LEU A 269 -5.07 -12.06 -26.85
N ALA A 270 -5.02 -10.79 -27.25
CA ALA A 270 -6.22 -10.05 -27.67
C ALA A 270 -6.90 -10.71 -28.88
N GLY A 271 -8.22 -10.87 -28.79
CA GLY A 271 -9.05 -11.56 -29.78
C GLY A 271 -10.53 -11.33 -29.57
N GLU A 272 -11.37 -12.21 -30.11
CA GLU A 272 -12.84 -12.14 -29.97
C GLU A 272 -13.26 -12.32 -28.50
N ASP A 273 -12.60 -13.26 -27.82
CA ASP A 273 -12.90 -13.71 -26.46
C ASP A 273 -12.01 -13.08 -25.38
N VAL A 274 -10.94 -12.37 -25.76
CA VAL A 274 -10.01 -11.73 -24.84
C VAL A 274 -9.81 -10.26 -25.18
N ILE A 275 -10.02 -9.39 -24.20
CA ILE A 275 -9.80 -7.95 -24.27
C ILE A 275 -8.50 -7.62 -23.52
N VAL A 276 -7.57 -6.92 -24.17
CA VAL A 276 -6.36 -6.40 -23.52
C VAL A 276 -6.41 -4.88 -23.59
N THR A 277 -6.71 -4.23 -22.45
CA THR A 277 -6.97 -2.79 -22.46
C THR A 277 -5.70 -1.95 -22.51
N GLY A 278 -4.62 -2.44 -21.91
CA GLY A 278 -3.51 -1.57 -21.51
C GLY A 278 -3.92 -0.65 -20.35
N GLU A 279 -3.24 0.49 -20.25
CA GLU A 279 -3.57 1.52 -19.25
C GLU A 279 -4.97 2.09 -19.50
N VAL A 280 -5.80 2.13 -18.44
CA VAL A 280 -7.13 2.74 -18.47
C VAL A 280 -7.20 3.89 -17.47
N PRO A 281 -8.00 4.94 -17.75
CA PRO A 281 -8.17 6.05 -16.81
C PRO A 281 -8.77 5.62 -15.47
N ASP A 282 -9.65 4.62 -15.49
CA ASP A 282 -10.33 4.10 -14.30
C ASP A 282 -10.53 2.58 -14.42
N THR A 283 -9.94 1.80 -13.52
CA THR A 283 -10.12 0.34 -13.47
C THR A 283 -11.48 -0.05 -12.89
N ARG A 284 -12.12 0.84 -12.12
CA ARG A 284 -13.38 0.55 -11.42
C ARG A 284 -14.53 0.32 -12.39
N ILE A 285 -14.55 0.99 -13.54
CA ILE A 285 -15.59 0.79 -14.56
C ILE A 285 -15.56 -0.64 -15.12
N TRP A 286 -14.37 -1.27 -15.17
CA TRP A 286 -14.21 -2.66 -15.59
C TRP A 286 -14.59 -3.62 -14.46
N LEU A 287 -14.18 -3.34 -13.23
CA LEU A 287 -14.62 -4.11 -12.06
C LEU A 287 -16.15 -4.08 -11.92
N ALA A 288 -16.78 -2.91 -12.11
CA ALA A 288 -18.23 -2.76 -12.05
C ALA A 288 -18.96 -3.52 -13.18
N ALA A 289 -18.31 -3.68 -14.34
CA ALA A 289 -18.84 -4.45 -15.46
C ALA A 289 -18.60 -5.97 -15.32
N ALA A 290 -17.74 -6.40 -14.39
CA ALA A 290 -17.41 -7.81 -14.21
C ALA A 290 -18.65 -8.60 -13.76
N ALA A 291 -18.95 -9.67 -14.50
CA ALA A 291 -19.81 -10.74 -14.02
C ALA A 291 -19.08 -11.54 -12.93
N VAL A 292 -17.76 -11.70 -13.09
CA VAL A 292 -16.88 -12.30 -12.09
C VAL A 292 -15.46 -11.75 -12.23
N CYS A 293 -14.81 -11.44 -11.12
CA CYS A 293 -13.39 -11.13 -11.07
C CYS A 293 -12.59 -12.42 -10.84
N VAL A 294 -11.50 -12.60 -11.58
CA VAL A 294 -10.63 -13.78 -11.46
C VAL A 294 -9.24 -13.38 -10.98
N ALA A 295 -8.66 -14.17 -10.07
CA ALA A 295 -7.28 -14.02 -9.61
C ALA A 295 -6.55 -15.38 -9.60
N PRO A 296 -6.17 -15.92 -10.78
CA PRO A 296 -5.59 -17.26 -10.91
C PRO A 296 -4.07 -17.24 -10.74
N LEU A 297 -3.58 -16.64 -9.65
CA LEU A 297 -2.13 -16.49 -9.42
C LEU A 297 -1.54 -17.79 -8.87
N THR A 298 -0.47 -18.30 -9.47
CA THR A 298 0.29 -19.44 -8.89
C THR A 298 1.28 -18.98 -7.84
N LEU A 299 1.82 -17.77 -8.01
CA LEU A 299 2.73 -17.12 -7.07
C LEU A 299 2.14 -15.77 -6.67
N ALA A 300 1.86 -15.59 -5.39
CA ALA A 300 1.40 -14.34 -4.80
C ALA A 300 2.23 -14.03 -3.57
N ARG A 301 2.54 -12.75 -3.35
CA ARG A 301 3.21 -12.26 -2.14
C ARG A 301 2.44 -11.07 -1.60
N GLY A 302 2.26 -11.04 -0.29
CA GLY A 302 1.46 -10.02 0.38
C GLY A 302 -0.02 -10.11 0.02
N ILE A 303 -0.79 -9.16 0.55
CA ILE A 303 -2.22 -9.04 0.28
C ILE A 303 -2.44 -8.64 -1.18
N GLN A 304 -3.32 -9.36 -1.87
CA GLN A 304 -3.67 -9.07 -3.25
C GLN A 304 -4.72 -7.96 -3.33
N ASN A 305 -4.29 -6.71 -3.51
CA ASN A 305 -5.20 -5.55 -3.60
C ASN A 305 -6.30 -5.74 -4.65
N LYS A 306 -6.02 -6.38 -5.80
CA LYS A 306 -7.04 -6.67 -6.82
C LYS A 306 -8.24 -7.48 -6.29
N VAL A 307 -8.00 -8.36 -5.32
CA VAL A 307 -9.05 -9.15 -4.68
C VAL A 307 -9.86 -8.24 -3.75
N LEU A 308 -9.19 -7.43 -2.93
CA LEU A 308 -9.87 -6.44 -2.07
C LEU A 308 -10.66 -5.40 -2.86
N GLU A 309 -10.14 -4.94 -4.00
CA GLU A 309 -10.81 -4.02 -4.93
C GLU A 309 -12.07 -4.65 -5.52
N ALA A 310 -11.99 -5.91 -5.97
CA ALA A 310 -13.16 -6.65 -6.44
C ALA A 310 -14.20 -6.91 -5.33
N MET A 311 -13.74 -7.23 -4.12
CA MET A 311 -14.60 -7.38 -2.94
C MET A 311 -15.30 -6.05 -2.60
N ALA A 312 -14.57 -4.93 -2.60
CA ALA A 312 -15.11 -3.59 -2.38
C ALA A 312 -16.17 -3.24 -3.43
N MET A 313 -15.91 -3.57 -4.69
CA MET A 313 -16.86 -3.38 -5.81
C MET A 313 -18.05 -4.36 -5.80
N ALA A 314 -18.19 -5.16 -4.73
CA ALA A 314 -19.24 -6.15 -4.53
C ALA A 314 -19.36 -7.16 -5.68
N ARG A 315 -18.24 -7.56 -6.28
CA ARG A 315 -18.22 -8.52 -7.40
C ARG A 315 -18.05 -9.95 -6.91
N PRO A 316 -18.61 -10.96 -7.59
CA PRO A 316 -18.16 -12.34 -7.43
C PRO A 316 -16.65 -12.44 -7.70
N ILE A 317 -15.93 -13.20 -6.88
CA ILE A 317 -14.50 -13.42 -7.05
C ILE A 317 -14.23 -14.92 -7.05
N VAL A 318 -13.48 -15.37 -8.05
CA VAL A 318 -12.84 -16.69 -8.05
C VAL A 318 -11.32 -16.51 -8.02
N ALA A 319 -10.70 -16.90 -6.92
CA ALA A 319 -9.27 -16.71 -6.68
C ALA A 319 -8.57 -18.07 -6.52
N SER A 320 -7.30 -18.15 -6.91
CA SER A 320 -6.45 -19.27 -6.51
C SER A 320 -6.19 -19.24 -5.00
N ARG A 321 -5.76 -20.37 -4.40
CA ARG A 321 -5.32 -20.40 -3.00
C ARG A 321 -4.24 -19.36 -2.70
N ALA A 322 -3.25 -19.23 -3.58
CA ALA A 322 -2.18 -18.26 -3.40
C ALA A 322 -2.71 -16.81 -3.43
N ALA A 323 -3.66 -16.50 -4.32
CA ALA A 323 -4.25 -15.16 -4.38
C ALA A 323 -5.14 -14.81 -3.17
N ALA A 324 -5.75 -15.82 -2.54
CA ALA A 324 -6.57 -15.67 -1.34
C ALA A 324 -5.74 -15.60 -0.04
N GLU A 325 -4.48 -16.03 -0.08
CA GLU A 325 -3.61 -16.06 1.09
C GLU A 325 -3.40 -14.65 1.68
N GLY A 326 -3.50 -14.54 3.01
CA GLY A 326 -3.39 -13.27 3.72
C GLY A 326 -4.65 -12.39 3.68
N ILE A 327 -5.71 -12.83 2.98
CA ILE A 327 -7.01 -12.15 2.96
C ILE A 327 -7.99 -12.86 3.89
N ASP A 328 -8.40 -12.17 4.93
CA ASP A 328 -9.51 -12.49 5.80
C ASP A 328 -10.85 -12.20 5.09
N HIS A 329 -11.14 -13.04 4.10
CA HIS A 329 -12.33 -12.92 3.27
C HIS A 329 -13.58 -13.52 3.91
N GLY A 330 -13.51 -14.12 5.11
CA GLY A 330 -14.71 -14.63 5.82
C GLY A 330 -15.58 -15.61 5.01
N GLY A 331 -14.98 -16.37 4.07
CA GLY A 331 -15.73 -17.25 3.15
C GLY A 331 -16.49 -16.55 2.02
N THR A 332 -16.34 -15.23 1.83
CA THR A 332 -17.09 -14.46 0.83
C THR A 332 -16.50 -14.51 -0.58
N ILE A 333 -15.40 -15.24 -0.81
CA ILE A 333 -14.82 -15.44 -2.15
C ILE A 333 -14.70 -16.94 -2.42
N ALA A 334 -14.76 -17.31 -3.70
CA ALA A 334 -14.61 -18.69 -4.11
C ALA A 334 -13.13 -19.01 -4.34
N VAL A 335 -12.55 -19.85 -3.48
CA VAL A 335 -11.14 -20.25 -3.58
C VAL A 335 -11.01 -21.55 -4.36
N ALA A 336 -10.32 -21.52 -5.48
CA ALA A 336 -10.09 -22.69 -6.34
C ALA A 336 -8.83 -23.47 -5.94
N ALA A 337 -8.94 -24.80 -5.94
CA ALA A 337 -7.84 -25.71 -5.64
C ALA A 337 -6.92 -25.98 -6.84
N GLY A 338 -7.37 -25.69 -8.07
CA GLY A 338 -6.65 -25.89 -9.32
C GLY A 338 -7.51 -25.50 -10.52
N ASP A 339 -7.02 -25.74 -11.74
CA ASP A 339 -7.64 -25.21 -12.97
C ASP A 339 -9.05 -25.70 -13.23
N LEU A 340 -9.33 -26.99 -13.01
CA LEU A 340 -10.68 -27.55 -13.21
C LEU A 340 -11.69 -26.95 -12.22
N ASP A 341 -11.34 -26.89 -10.94
CA ASP A 341 -12.17 -26.28 -9.91
C ASP A 341 -12.32 -24.75 -10.13
N LEU A 342 -11.30 -24.09 -10.68
CA LEU A 342 -11.40 -22.69 -11.10
C LEU A 342 -12.43 -22.52 -12.21
N ALA A 343 -12.36 -23.35 -13.26
CA ALA A 343 -13.31 -23.33 -14.38
C ALA A 343 -14.74 -23.60 -13.91
N ASP A 344 -14.96 -24.61 -13.07
CA ASP A 344 -16.28 -24.96 -12.54
C ASP A 344 -16.90 -23.81 -11.71
N LYS A 345 -16.09 -23.19 -10.84
CA LYS A 345 -16.52 -22.02 -10.05
C LYS A 345 -16.85 -20.82 -10.93
N LEU A 346 -16.09 -20.59 -12.00
CA LEU A 346 -16.38 -19.52 -12.97
C LEU A 346 -17.66 -19.79 -13.74
N ILE A 347 -17.87 -21.03 -14.21
CA ILE A 347 -19.10 -21.43 -14.91
C ILE A 347 -20.32 -21.22 -14.00
N ALA A 348 -20.21 -21.58 -12.72
CA ALA A 348 -21.25 -21.34 -11.72
C ALA A 348 -21.50 -19.84 -11.50
N ALA A 349 -20.44 -19.04 -11.34
CA ALA A 349 -20.55 -17.59 -11.13
C ALA A 349 -21.15 -16.85 -12.35
N LEU A 350 -20.86 -17.31 -13.58
CA LEU A 350 -21.38 -16.74 -14.82
C LEU A 350 -22.86 -17.10 -15.08
N LYS A 351 -23.36 -18.19 -14.49
CA LYS A 351 -24.76 -18.64 -14.66
C LYS A 351 -25.75 -17.73 -13.93
N ASP A 352 -25.38 -17.24 -12.76
CA ASP A 352 -26.19 -16.32 -11.96
C ASP A 352 -25.28 -15.22 -11.37
N PRO A 353 -24.91 -14.22 -12.21
CA PRO A 353 -24.02 -13.15 -11.79
C PRO A 353 -24.75 -12.26 -10.78
N THR A 354 -24.51 -12.53 -9.50
CA THR A 354 -25.11 -11.80 -8.38
C THR A 354 -24.09 -10.86 -7.74
N THR A 355 -24.57 -9.74 -7.23
CA THR A 355 -23.74 -8.83 -6.42
C THR A 355 -23.29 -9.56 -5.15
N ASN A 356 -22.01 -9.53 -4.86
CA ASN A 356 -21.42 -10.12 -3.67
C ASN A 356 -21.38 -9.10 -2.51
N SER A 357 -22.56 -8.75 -2.00
CA SER A 357 -22.71 -7.77 -0.91
C SER A 357 -22.00 -8.20 0.37
N ALA A 358 -21.87 -9.51 0.62
CA ALA A 358 -21.13 -10.04 1.76
C ALA A 358 -19.63 -9.73 1.66
N ALA A 359 -19.03 -9.85 0.48
CA ALA A 359 -17.64 -9.45 0.26
C ALA A 359 -17.41 -7.95 0.49
N ARG A 360 -18.34 -7.09 0.02
CA ARG A 360 -18.27 -5.65 0.30
C ARG A 360 -18.40 -5.36 1.79
N ALA A 361 -19.36 -5.98 2.47
CA ALA A 361 -19.50 -5.84 3.93
C ALA A 361 -18.23 -6.27 4.67
N ARG A 362 -17.59 -7.37 4.24
CA ARG A 362 -16.30 -7.80 4.80
C ARG A 362 -15.20 -6.77 4.59
N VAL A 363 -15.13 -6.15 3.42
CA VAL A 363 -14.18 -5.05 3.17
C VAL A 363 -14.46 -3.85 4.07
N LEU A 364 -15.70 -3.41 4.17
CA LEU A 364 -16.07 -2.25 5.01
C LEU A 364 -15.71 -2.49 6.49
N ASP A 365 -15.93 -3.70 6.99
CA ASP A 365 -15.62 -4.09 8.37
C ASP A 365 -14.11 -4.31 8.63
N ARG A 366 -13.41 -4.97 7.70
CA ARG A 366 -12.04 -5.47 7.94
C ARG A 366 -10.94 -4.73 7.18
N TYR A 367 -11.23 -4.10 6.06
CA TYR A 367 -10.20 -3.60 5.14
C TYR A 367 -10.34 -2.14 4.77
N ASP A 368 -11.48 -1.49 5.01
CA ASP A 368 -11.58 -0.05 4.78
C ASP A 368 -10.55 0.70 5.65
N TRP A 369 -10.01 1.80 5.12
CA TRP A 369 -9.07 2.63 5.86
C TRP A 369 -9.62 3.07 7.21
N SER A 370 -10.91 3.41 7.32
CA SER A 370 -11.50 3.78 8.60
C SER A 370 -11.45 2.63 9.62
N ALA A 371 -11.71 1.39 9.19
CA ALA A 371 -11.62 0.22 10.03
C ALA A 371 -10.16 -0.12 10.41
N ARG A 372 -9.21 0.02 9.47
CA ARG A 372 -7.77 -0.22 9.74
C ARG A 372 -7.15 0.82 10.64
N LEU A 373 -7.63 2.07 10.58
CA LEU A 373 -7.09 3.18 11.36
C LEU A 373 -7.84 3.40 12.69
N ALA A 374 -8.92 2.67 12.98
CA ALA A 374 -9.61 2.76 14.27
C ALA A 374 -8.68 2.54 15.50
N PRO A 375 -7.69 1.63 15.49
CA PRO A 375 -6.73 1.52 16.59
C PRO A 375 -5.87 2.78 16.77
N LEU A 376 -5.59 3.53 15.69
CA LEU A 376 -4.82 4.78 15.75
C LEU A 376 -5.58 5.87 16.52
N ASP A 377 -6.91 5.92 16.41
CA ASP A 377 -7.74 6.89 17.15
C ASP A 377 -7.66 6.67 18.66
N LEU A 378 -7.59 5.40 19.09
CA LEU A 378 -7.44 5.05 20.51
C LEU A 378 -6.05 5.49 21.01
N LEU A 379 -5.00 5.22 20.24
CA LEU A 379 -3.64 5.68 20.59
C LEU A 379 -3.57 7.19 20.75
N LEU A 380 -4.13 7.94 19.79
CA LEU A 380 -4.08 9.39 19.83
C LEU A 380 -4.90 9.99 20.98
N LYS A 381 -5.99 9.34 21.38
CA LYS A 381 -6.74 9.71 22.58
C LYS A 381 -5.94 9.43 23.84
N ASP A 382 -5.27 8.28 23.92
CA ASP A 382 -4.44 7.89 25.08
C ASP A 382 -3.30 8.90 25.31
N ILE A 383 -2.61 9.33 24.26
CA ILE A 383 -1.40 10.14 24.39
C ILE A 383 -1.67 11.65 24.47
N ALA A 384 -2.86 12.08 24.09
CA ALA A 384 -3.24 13.49 24.11
C ALA A 384 -4.17 13.83 25.29
N ALA A 385 -4.64 12.85 26.05
CA ALA A 385 -5.38 13.06 27.30
C ALA A 385 -4.44 13.65 28.37
#